data_AF-A0AAJ1XWG9-F1
#
_entry.id   AF-A0AAJ1XWG9-F1
#
_cell.length_a   1.000
_cell.length_b   1.000
_cell.length_c   1.000
_cell.angle_alpha   90.00
_cell.angle_beta   90.00
_cell.angle_gamma   90.00
#
_symmetry.space_group_name_H-M   'P 1'
#
loop_
_entity.id
_entity.type
_entity.pdbx_description
1 polymer ?
#
loop_
_entity_poly.entity_id
_entity_poly.type
_entity_poly.pdbx_seq_one_letter_code
_entity_poly.pdbx_strand_id
1 'polypeptide(L)'
;MSILKEHLKRNCDARMVGVLSLSIREAYRYLMELTERESIFQRAEMKKVWGHVRHGLVDVGLKQVLTSSAIPHEIADKASSRYVNGHTYLMIETKGAILTPAKVLSEASVPKKALFRNRGSLLNKQYNLFDKPEDLNEYYDANQPPFLLLTYGGSNHQLRFVRLGLPDIGVGRWIDQIDITQAPVLLKNPEEVRKDLHLTFTSTADELIRRGLENEREVDF
;
A
#
# COMPACT_ATOMS: atom_id res chain seq x y z
N MET A 1 -11.70 0.88 19.62
CA MET A 1 -11.14 0.24 18.40
C MET A 1 -11.12 1.28 17.30
N SER A 2 -10.09 1.28 16.45
CA SER A 2 -9.93 2.31 15.42
C SER A 2 -10.95 2.11 14.28
N ILE A 3 -11.51 3.20 13.76
CA ILE A 3 -12.57 3.19 12.72
C ILE A 3 -12.08 2.44 11.48
N LEU A 4 -10.83 2.71 11.07
CA LEU A 4 -10.23 2.09 9.90
C LEU A 4 -10.05 0.59 10.07
N LYS A 5 -9.62 0.13 11.25
CA LYS A 5 -9.42 -1.29 11.53
C LYS A 5 -10.72 -2.09 11.38
N GLU A 6 -11.84 -1.53 11.84
CA GLU A 6 -13.14 -2.22 11.73
C GLU A 6 -13.71 -2.19 10.32
N HIS A 7 -13.52 -1.08 9.60
CA HIS A 7 -13.91 -1.02 8.19
C HIS A 7 -13.15 -2.06 7.35
N LEU A 8 -11.82 -2.17 7.53
CA LEU A 8 -11.02 -3.15 6.81
C LEU A 8 -11.45 -4.59 7.09
N LYS A 9 -11.85 -4.89 8.34
CA LYS A 9 -12.29 -6.23 8.73
C LYS A 9 -13.66 -6.59 8.14
N ARG A 10 -14.58 -5.63 8.04
CA ARG A 10 -15.96 -5.88 7.63
C ARG A 10 -16.17 -5.76 6.12
N ASN A 11 -15.49 -4.81 5.48
CA ASN A 11 -15.81 -4.37 4.12
C ASN A 11 -14.72 -4.69 3.10
N CYS A 12 -13.46 -4.83 3.53
CA CYS A 12 -12.33 -5.11 2.63
C CYS A 12 -11.96 -6.59 2.56
N ASP A 13 -11.21 -6.96 1.52
CA ASP A 13 -10.60 -8.29 1.44
C ASP A 13 -9.53 -8.43 2.52
N ALA A 14 -9.61 -9.48 3.33
CA ALA A 14 -8.67 -9.73 4.43
C ALA A 14 -7.20 -9.84 3.98
N ARG A 15 -6.97 -10.21 2.72
CA ARG A 15 -5.63 -10.38 2.13
C ARG A 15 -5.02 -9.04 1.68
N MET A 16 -5.84 -8.02 1.48
CA MET A 16 -5.42 -6.73 0.92
C MET A 16 -4.27 -6.12 1.71
N VAL A 17 -4.40 -6.07 3.04
CA VAL A 17 -3.39 -5.42 3.90
C VAL A 17 -2.03 -6.10 3.80
N GLY A 18 -2.01 -7.44 3.75
CA GLY A 18 -0.80 -8.23 3.56
C GLY A 18 -0.18 -7.99 2.19
N VAL A 19 -0.99 -8.03 1.13
CA VAL A 19 -0.55 -7.78 -0.26
C VAL A 19 0.10 -6.40 -0.40
N LEU A 20 -0.55 -5.35 0.11
CA LEU A 20 0.01 -3.99 0.05
C LEU A 20 1.34 -3.87 0.79
N SER A 21 1.43 -4.47 1.98
CA SER A 21 2.66 -4.46 2.77
C SER A 21 3.80 -5.19 2.06
N LEU A 22 3.52 -6.38 1.51
CA LEU A 22 4.47 -7.16 0.73
C LEU A 22 5.00 -6.37 -0.46
N SER A 23 4.11 -5.78 -1.28
CA SER A 23 4.52 -4.98 -2.45
C SER A 23 5.52 -3.88 -2.10
N ILE A 24 5.30 -3.15 -1.01
CA ILE A 24 6.21 -2.08 -0.60
C ILE A 24 7.54 -2.66 -0.12
N ARG A 25 7.52 -3.72 0.71
CA ARG A 25 8.73 -4.37 1.20
C ARG A 25 9.60 -4.88 0.06
N GLU A 26 8.98 -5.51 -0.92
CA GLU A 26 9.71 -6.06 -2.07
C GLU A 26 10.30 -5.01 -2.97
N ALA A 27 9.58 -3.90 -3.20
CA ALA A 27 10.13 -2.76 -3.92
C ALA A 27 11.38 -2.18 -3.24
N TYR A 28 11.41 -2.13 -1.90
CA TYR A 28 12.58 -1.66 -1.16
C TYR A 28 13.72 -2.69 -1.16
N ARG A 29 13.42 -4.00 -1.03
CA ARG A 29 14.42 -5.07 -1.12
C ARG A 29 15.09 -5.07 -2.50
N TYR A 30 14.29 -5.03 -3.56
CA TYR A 30 14.80 -4.99 -4.94
C TYR A 30 15.64 -3.75 -5.23
N LEU A 31 15.27 -2.58 -4.67
CA LEU A 31 16.10 -1.38 -4.78
C LEU A 31 17.49 -1.60 -4.17
N MET A 32 17.56 -2.20 -2.98
CA MET A 32 18.84 -2.49 -2.32
C MET A 32 19.69 -3.44 -3.17
N GLU A 33 19.09 -4.55 -3.62
CA GLU A 33 19.76 -5.52 -4.50
C GLU A 33 20.27 -4.86 -5.80
N LEU A 34 19.47 -3.99 -6.42
CA LEU A 34 19.87 -3.23 -7.60
C LEU A 34 21.05 -2.30 -7.32
N THR A 35 21.04 -1.61 -6.18
CA THR A 35 22.16 -0.72 -5.81
C THR A 35 23.44 -1.47 -5.48
N GLU A 36 23.34 -2.69 -4.95
CA GLU A 36 24.49 -3.56 -4.67
C GLU A 36 25.04 -4.17 -5.96
N ARG A 37 24.17 -4.61 -6.87
CA ARG A 37 24.54 -5.23 -8.14
C ARG A 37 25.16 -4.24 -9.12
N GLU A 38 24.57 -3.06 -9.27
CA GLU A 38 24.95 -2.11 -10.30
C GLU A 38 25.86 -1.01 -9.74
N SER A 39 27.16 -1.11 -10.02
CA SER A 39 28.19 -0.18 -9.52
C SER A 39 27.91 1.30 -9.86
N ILE A 40 27.19 1.57 -10.96
CA ILE A 40 26.78 2.93 -11.33
C ILE A 40 25.88 3.56 -10.26
N PHE A 41 25.00 2.79 -9.62
CA PHE A 41 24.10 3.29 -8.59
C PHE A 41 24.82 3.66 -7.30
N GLN A 42 26.01 3.11 -7.05
CA GLN A 42 26.82 3.39 -5.85
C GLN A 42 27.52 4.75 -5.92
N ARG A 43 27.63 5.35 -7.11
CA ARG A 43 28.23 6.67 -7.30
C ARG A 43 27.41 7.76 -6.62
N ALA A 44 28.08 8.77 -6.06
CA ALA A 44 27.44 9.84 -5.29
C ALA A 44 26.39 10.61 -6.12
N GLU A 45 26.66 10.80 -7.41
CA GLU A 45 25.80 11.50 -8.36
C GLU A 45 24.48 10.75 -8.61
N MET A 46 24.48 9.43 -8.48
CA MET A 46 23.31 8.57 -8.72
C MET A 46 22.39 8.46 -7.50
N LYS A 47 22.87 8.81 -6.30
CA LYS A 47 22.05 8.76 -5.07
C LYS A 47 20.76 9.60 -5.15
N LYS A 48 20.79 10.72 -5.89
CA LYS A 48 19.59 11.56 -6.12
C LYS A 48 18.48 10.84 -6.88
N VAL A 49 18.84 9.84 -7.69
CA VAL A 49 17.92 9.09 -8.56
C VAL A 49 17.24 7.95 -7.80
N TRP A 50 17.82 7.47 -6.69
CA TRP A 50 17.28 6.35 -5.90
C TRP A 50 15.85 6.61 -5.43
N GLY A 51 15.50 7.87 -5.12
CA GLY A 51 14.15 8.24 -4.73
C GLY A 51 13.12 8.04 -5.85
N HIS A 52 13.49 8.32 -7.10
CA HIS A 52 12.63 8.15 -8.27
C HIS A 52 12.49 6.68 -8.65
N VAL A 53 13.61 5.94 -8.66
CA VAL A 53 13.60 4.49 -8.95
C VAL A 53 12.74 3.75 -7.92
N ARG A 54 12.85 4.11 -6.64
CA ARG A 54 11.99 3.55 -5.60
C ARG A 54 10.51 3.77 -5.87
N HIS A 55 10.11 4.97 -6.26
CA HIS A 55 8.71 5.27 -6.56
C HIS A 55 8.20 4.37 -7.68
N GLY A 56 8.98 4.28 -8.77
CA GLY A 56 8.66 3.37 -9.88
C GLY A 56 8.59 1.90 -9.46
N LEU A 57 9.54 1.43 -8.66
CA LEU A 57 9.54 0.05 -8.15
C LEU A 57 8.34 -0.24 -7.24
N VAL A 58 7.91 0.72 -6.43
CA VAL A 58 6.69 0.59 -5.62
C VAL A 58 5.46 0.45 -6.50
N ASP A 59 5.33 1.28 -7.53
CA ASP A 59 4.19 1.21 -8.45
C ASP A 59 4.17 -0.12 -9.21
N VAL A 60 5.33 -0.58 -9.69
CA VAL A 60 5.48 -1.90 -10.34
C VAL A 60 5.13 -3.03 -9.37
N GLY A 61 5.69 -3.02 -8.16
CA GLY A 61 5.43 -4.05 -7.15
C GLY A 61 3.97 -4.11 -6.71
N LEU A 62 3.29 -2.96 -6.61
CA LEU A 62 1.87 -2.91 -6.32
C LEU A 62 1.05 -3.49 -7.48
N LYS A 63 1.33 -3.07 -8.72
CA LYS A 63 0.63 -3.58 -9.92
C LYS A 63 0.81 -5.09 -10.06
N GLN A 64 2.04 -5.58 -9.94
CA GLN A 64 2.36 -6.99 -10.13
C GLN A 64 1.72 -7.85 -9.04
N VAL A 65 1.91 -7.54 -7.76
CA VAL A 65 1.36 -8.36 -6.67
C VAL A 65 -0.17 -8.32 -6.67
N LEU A 66 -0.79 -7.17 -6.98
CA LEU A 66 -2.26 -7.10 -7.11
C LEU A 66 -2.76 -7.92 -8.29
N THR A 67 -2.12 -7.83 -9.46
CA THR A 67 -2.48 -8.61 -10.66
C THR A 67 -2.35 -10.11 -10.42
N SER A 68 -1.27 -10.53 -9.74
CA SER A 68 -1.06 -11.92 -9.33
C SER A 68 -1.97 -12.34 -8.15
N SER A 69 -2.58 -11.39 -7.44
CA SER A 69 -3.51 -11.69 -6.37
C SER A 69 -4.90 -11.99 -6.92
N ALA A 70 -5.59 -12.96 -6.32
CA ALA A 70 -7.01 -13.20 -6.59
C ALA A 70 -7.93 -12.19 -5.88
N ILE A 71 -7.48 -10.95 -5.67
CA ILE A 71 -8.28 -9.86 -5.10
C ILE A 71 -8.86 -9.07 -6.28
N PRO A 72 -10.19 -8.88 -6.37
CA PRO A 72 -10.77 -8.00 -7.37
C PRO A 72 -10.24 -6.58 -7.20
N HIS A 73 -9.61 -6.05 -8.26
CA HIS A 73 -9.01 -4.73 -8.24
C HIS A 73 -9.13 -4.05 -9.60
N GLU A 74 -9.16 -2.73 -9.58
CA GLU A 74 -9.03 -1.88 -10.76
C GLU A 74 -7.86 -0.92 -10.52
N ILE A 75 -6.96 -0.81 -11.51
CA ILE A 75 -5.78 0.03 -11.42
C ILE A 75 -5.88 1.14 -12.46
N ALA A 76 -5.78 2.38 -12.00
CA ALA A 76 -5.77 3.55 -12.85
C ALA A 76 -4.55 4.43 -12.57
N ASP A 77 -3.80 4.77 -13.62
CA ASP A 77 -2.73 5.75 -13.55
C ASP A 77 -3.32 7.16 -13.77
N LYS A 78 -3.49 7.94 -12.71
CA LYS A 78 -4.05 9.30 -12.80
C LYS A 78 -2.95 10.33 -13.02
N ALA A 79 -3.01 11.03 -14.15
CA ALA A 79 -2.07 12.10 -14.46
C ALA A 79 -2.20 13.25 -13.44
N SER A 80 -1.05 13.74 -12.97
CA SER A 80 -0.97 14.90 -12.08
C SER A 80 -1.16 16.24 -12.77
N SER A 81 -1.04 16.25 -14.10
CA SER A 81 -1.09 17.43 -14.94
C SER A 81 -1.85 17.13 -16.23
N ARG A 82 -2.26 18.19 -16.93
CA ARG A 82 -2.88 18.10 -18.26
C ARG A 82 -1.95 17.61 -19.37
N TYR A 83 -0.65 17.47 -19.08
CA TYR A 83 0.37 17.12 -20.07
C TYR A 83 0.54 15.60 -20.16
N VAL A 84 0.66 15.08 -21.39
CA VAL A 84 0.76 13.65 -21.70
C VAL A 84 1.95 12.97 -21.02
N ASN A 85 3.07 13.67 -20.86
CA ASN A 85 4.28 13.17 -20.18
C ASN A 85 4.36 13.60 -18.70
N GLY A 86 3.24 14.01 -18.11
CA GLY A 86 3.19 14.41 -16.71
C GLY A 86 3.36 13.22 -15.77
N HIS A 87 3.86 13.48 -14.56
CA HIS A 87 3.92 12.48 -13.50
C HIS A 87 2.52 11.87 -13.26
N THR A 88 2.40 10.56 -13.25
CA THR A 88 1.16 9.84 -12.94
C THR A 88 1.18 9.38 -11.49
N TYR A 89 0.00 9.18 -10.92
CA TYR A 89 -0.15 8.61 -9.58
C TYR A 89 -0.98 7.34 -9.69
N LEU A 90 -0.48 6.29 -9.05
CA LEU A 90 -1.18 5.03 -8.98
C LEU A 90 -2.44 5.18 -8.11
N MET A 91 -3.59 4.85 -8.67
CA MET A 91 -4.84 4.71 -7.93
C MET A 91 -5.30 3.27 -8.05
N ILE A 92 -5.58 2.65 -6.90
CA ILE A 92 -6.00 1.26 -6.83
C ILE A 92 -7.39 1.26 -6.20
N GLU A 93 -8.36 0.73 -6.89
CA GLU A 93 -9.69 0.47 -6.36
C GLU A 93 -9.81 -1.02 -6.06
N THR A 94 -10.23 -1.35 -4.85
CA THR A 94 -10.45 -2.72 -4.39
C THR A 94 -11.78 -2.76 -3.63
N LYS A 95 -12.25 -3.96 -3.28
CA LYS A 95 -13.47 -4.10 -2.48
C LYS A 95 -13.40 -3.26 -1.21
N GLY A 96 -14.26 -2.25 -1.12
CA GLY A 96 -14.39 -1.39 0.05
C GLY A 96 -13.24 -0.39 0.25
N ALA A 97 -12.32 -0.19 -0.70
CA ALA A 97 -11.25 0.79 -0.52
C ALA A 97 -10.71 1.36 -1.82
N ILE A 98 -10.50 2.67 -1.83
CA ILE A 98 -9.79 3.39 -2.89
C ILE A 98 -8.46 3.87 -2.32
N LEU A 99 -7.35 3.50 -2.96
CA LEU A 99 -6.01 3.61 -2.39
C LEU A 99 -5.08 4.42 -3.30
N THR A 100 -4.16 5.16 -2.69
CA THR A 100 -3.00 5.71 -3.40
C THR A 100 -1.73 5.61 -2.55
N PRO A 101 -0.61 5.07 -3.09
CA PRO A 101 0.67 5.11 -2.44
C PRO A 101 1.22 6.54 -2.28
N ALA A 102 1.90 6.78 -1.15
CA ALA A 102 2.62 8.02 -0.91
C ALA A 102 3.83 7.82 0.01
N LYS A 103 5.00 8.23 -0.44
CA LYS A 103 6.19 8.31 0.42
C LYS A 103 6.06 9.48 1.40
N VAL A 104 6.33 9.21 2.69
CA VAL A 104 6.38 10.23 3.75
C VAL A 104 7.68 10.15 4.55
N LEU A 105 7.98 11.23 5.30
CA LEU A 105 9.22 11.33 6.08
C LEU A 105 9.16 10.57 7.41
N SER A 106 8.00 10.62 8.08
CA SER A 106 7.76 9.96 9.35
C SER A 106 6.37 9.34 9.38
N GLU A 107 6.15 8.46 10.34
CA GLU A 107 4.90 7.71 10.54
C GLU A 107 3.67 8.61 10.70
N ALA A 108 3.82 9.75 11.38
CA ALA A 108 2.72 10.70 11.59
C ALA A 108 2.55 11.70 10.44
N SER A 109 3.51 11.76 9.50
CA SER A 109 3.50 12.77 8.45
C SER A 109 2.37 12.53 7.44
N VAL A 110 1.66 13.60 7.11
CA VAL A 110 0.67 13.59 6.03
C VAL A 110 1.38 13.84 4.68
N PRO A 111 1.07 13.09 3.60
CA PRO A 111 1.63 13.35 2.29
C PRO A 111 1.39 14.77 1.79
N LYS A 112 2.34 15.29 0.99
CA LYS A 112 2.18 16.61 0.36
C LYS A 112 0.88 16.66 -0.46
N LYS A 113 0.19 17.81 -0.39
CA LYS A 113 -1.04 18.07 -1.15
C LYS A 113 -0.81 17.83 -2.64
N ALA A 114 -1.74 17.12 -3.25
CA ALA A 114 -1.81 16.91 -4.69
C ALA A 114 -3.28 16.93 -5.12
N LEU A 115 -3.56 17.37 -6.36
CA LEU A 115 -4.92 17.57 -6.85
C LEU A 115 -5.78 16.31 -6.72
N PHE A 116 -5.24 15.16 -7.10
CA PHE A 116 -5.95 13.88 -7.02
C PHE A 116 -6.19 13.44 -5.56
N ARG A 117 -5.24 13.66 -4.63
CA ARG A 117 -5.41 13.36 -3.20
C ARG A 117 -6.49 14.23 -2.57
N ASN A 118 -6.50 15.51 -2.94
CA ASN A 118 -7.52 16.45 -2.47
C ASN A 118 -8.90 16.03 -2.99
N ARG A 119 -9.03 15.77 -4.29
CA ARG A 119 -10.27 15.26 -4.89
C ARG A 119 -10.72 13.93 -4.29
N GLY A 120 -9.80 12.99 -4.09
CA GLY A 120 -10.07 11.69 -3.45
C GLY A 120 -10.53 11.85 -2.00
N SER A 121 -9.90 12.73 -1.22
CA SER A 121 -10.33 13.02 0.15
C SER A 121 -11.72 13.63 0.27
N LEU A 122 -12.30 14.14 -0.83
CA LEU A 122 -13.70 14.55 -0.84
C LEU A 122 -14.66 13.35 -0.74
N LEU A 123 -14.23 12.14 -1.11
CA LEU A 123 -15.01 10.92 -0.84
C LEU A 123 -15.08 10.61 0.65
N ASN A 124 -14.11 11.10 1.42
CA ASN A 124 -14.15 11.06 2.88
C ASN A 124 -15.02 12.19 3.45
N LYS A 125 -15.64 13.02 2.60
CA LYS A 125 -16.68 14.00 2.96
C LYS A 125 -18.00 13.49 2.42
N GLN A 126 -18.67 12.62 3.15
CA GLN A 126 -20.03 12.26 2.75
C GLN A 126 -20.91 13.51 2.87
N TYR A 127 -21.47 14.01 1.78
CA TYR A 127 -22.30 15.21 1.79
C TYR A 127 -23.71 14.88 2.28
N ASN A 128 -24.16 15.57 3.33
CA ASN A 128 -25.57 15.85 3.53
C ASN A 128 -25.72 17.34 3.86
N LEU A 129 -26.52 18.08 3.10
CA LEU A 129 -26.72 19.53 3.25
C LEU A 129 -27.55 19.91 4.50
N PHE A 130 -27.93 18.89 5.29
CA PHE A 130 -28.84 19.03 6.42
C PHE A 130 -28.28 18.41 7.72
N ASP A 131 -27.10 17.78 7.68
CA ASP A 131 -26.48 17.18 8.87
C ASP A 131 -25.52 18.18 9.53
N LYS A 132 -25.45 18.13 10.86
CA LYS A 132 -24.54 19.00 11.61
C LYS A 132 -23.09 18.55 11.36
N PRO A 133 -22.09 19.46 11.45
CA PRO A 133 -20.67 19.12 11.29
C PRO A 133 -20.18 17.99 12.20
N GLU A 134 -20.87 17.77 13.32
CA GLU A 134 -20.58 16.70 14.29
C GLU A 134 -21.04 15.30 13.82
N ASP A 135 -21.95 15.21 12.85
CA ASP A 135 -22.54 13.95 12.34
C ASP A 135 -21.87 13.47 11.03
N LEU A 136 -20.87 14.21 10.53
CA LEU A 136 -20.17 13.92 9.29
C LEU A 136 -18.94 13.03 9.55
N ASN A 137 -19.00 11.79 9.04
CA ASN A 137 -17.93 10.77 8.89
C ASN A 137 -17.92 9.61 9.91
N GLU A 138 -18.89 8.70 9.84
CA GLU A 138 -18.72 7.40 10.53
C GLU A 138 -19.06 6.16 9.70
N TYR A 139 -19.90 6.23 8.66
CA TYR A 139 -20.36 5.01 7.97
C TYR A 139 -19.72 4.80 6.59
N TYR A 140 -18.62 4.05 6.58
CA TYR A 140 -17.99 3.56 5.36
C TYR A 140 -18.42 2.12 5.07
N ASP A 141 -18.97 1.87 3.88
CA ASP A 141 -19.43 0.55 3.44
C ASP A 141 -18.91 0.20 2.03
N ALA A 142 -19.35 -0.95 1.48
CA ALA A 142 -18.93 -1.41 0.17
C ALA A 142 -19.42 -0.52 -1.00
N ASN A 143 -20.50 0.25 -0.80
CA ASN A 143 -21.08 1.15 -1.80
C ASN A 143 -20.47 2.56 -1.70
N GLN A 144 -19.94 2.93 -0.54
CA GLN A 144 -19.27 4.20 -0.27
C GLN A 144 -17.87 3.93 0.32
N PRO A 145 -16.93 3.41 -0.49
CA PRO A 145 -15.60 3.10 -0.02
C PRO A 145 -14.82 4.38 0.33
N PRO A 146 -14.08 4.40 1.46
CA PRO A 146 -13.23 5.52 1.81
C PRO A 146 -12.05 5.63 0.86
N PHE A 147 -11.55 6.86 0.70
CA PHE A 147 -10.25 7.14 0.13
C PHE A 147 -9.17 7.00 1.20
N LEU A 148 -8.28 6.04 1.00
CA LEU A 148 -7.19 5.67 1.89
C LEU A 148 -5.83 6.00 1.27
N LEU A 149 -4.88 6.37 2.12
CA LEU A 149 -3.50 6.62 1.72
C LEU A 149 -2.61 5.49 2.23
N LEU A 150 -1.94 4.81 1.30
CA LEU A 150 -0.90 3.85 1.62
C LEU A 150 0.42 4.60 1.79
N THR A 151 0.75 4.92 3.03
CA THR A 151 1.96 5.68 3.36
C THR A 151 3.12 4.76 3.70
N TYR A 152 4.31 5.09 3.22
CA TYR A 152 5.51 4.32 3.54
C TYR A 152 6.73 5.23 3.62
N GLY A 153 7.73 4.81 4.39
CA GLY A 153 8.91 5.62 4.60
C GLY A 153 9.96 4.95 5.47
N GLY A 154 11.06 5.67 5.67
CA GLY A 154 12.19 5.22 6.48
C GLY A 154 13.45 6.04 6.26
N SER A 155 14.50 5.66 6.97
CA SER A 155 15.81 6.32 6.98
C SER A 155 16.82 5.55 6.14
N ASN A 156 17.86 6.22 5.64
CA ASN A 156 18.99 5.58 4.93
C ASN A 156 18.57 4.68 3.77
N HIS A 157 17.51 5.07 3.06
CA HIS A 157 16.93 4.31 1.95
C HIS A 157 16.32 2.95 2.30
N GLN A 158 16.30 2.57 3.58
CA GLN A 158 15.64 1.39 4.09
C GLN A 158 14.19 1.70 4.48
N LEU A 159 13.33 0.69 4.35
CA LEU A 159 11.95 0.78 4.79
C LEU A 159 11.90 0.64 6.31
N ARG A 160 11.19 1.54 6.99
CA ARG A 160 10.91 1.42 8.43
C ARG A 160 9.45 1.12 8.72
N PHE A 161 8.55 1.72 7.95
CA PHE A 161 7.12 1.58 8.19
C PHE A 161 6.33 1.58 6.88
N VAL A 162 5.20 0.88 6.94
CA VAL A 162 4.10 0.92 5.97
C VAL A 162 2.81 1.09 6.78
N ARG A 163 2.06 2.14 6.49
CA ARG A 163 0.82 2.47 7.20
C ARG A 163 -0.30 2.74 6.23
N LEU A 164 -1.49 2.34 6.62
CA LEU A 164 -2.71 2.70 5.91
C LEU A 164 -3.43 3.78 6.71
N GLY A 165 -3.67 4.94 6.08
CA GLY A 165 -4.25 6.10 6.74
C GLY A 165 -5.54 6.56 6.08
N LEU A 166 -6.49 6.99 6.91
CA LEU A 166 -7.70 7.70 6.50
C LEU A 166 -7.44 9.21 6.66
N PRO A 167 -7.19 9.96 5.58
CA PRO A 167 -6.98 11.39 5.67
C PRO A 167 -8.29 12.16 5.85
N ASP A 168 -8.20 13.28 6.55
CA ASP A 168 -9.24 14.31 6.55
C ASP A 168 -9.27 15.05 5.21
N ILE A 169 -10.34 15.80 4.99
CA ILE A 169 -10.62 16.59 3.80
C ILE A 169 -9.45 17.52 3.49
N GLY A 170 -9.01 17.52 2.24
CA GLY A 170 -7.86 18.32 1.79
C GLY A 170 -6.50 17.78 2.24
N VAL A 171 -6.49 16.61 2.89
CA VAL A 171 -5.28 15.87 3.29
C VAL A 171 -4.40 16.73 4.19
N GLY A 172 -5.02 17.34 5.21
CA GLY A 172 -4.35 18.21 6.19
C GLY A 172 -3.95 17.47 7.48
N ARG A 173 -4.75 16.48 7.90
CA ARG A 173 -4.55 15.67 9.10
C ARG A 173 -5.07 14.25 8.88
N TRP A 174 -4.75 13.36 9.80
CA TRP A 174 -5.27 12.00 9.82
C TRP A 174 -6.53 11.91 10.68
N ILE A 175 -7.56 11.24 10.18
CA ILE A 175 -8.72 10.81 10.97
C ILE A 175 -8.34 9.55 11.75
N ASP A 176 -7.74 8.58 11.07
CA ASP A 176 -7.24 7.35 11.66
C ASP A 176 -6.04 6.80 10.85
N GLN A 177 -5.19 6.00 11.50
CA GLN A 177 -4.09 5.30 10.87
C GLN A 177 -3.87 3.93 11.51
N ILE A 178 -3.52 2.96 10.67
CA ILE A 178 -3.09 1.64 11.12
C ILE A 178 -1.70 1.32 10.59
N ASP A 179 -0.91 0.64 11.42
CA ASP A 179 0.37 0.06 11.00
C ASP A 179 0.14 -1.30 10.35
N ILE A 180 0.70 -1.47 9.16
CA ILE A 180 0.60 -2.68 8.34
C ILE A 180 1.97 -3.23 7.95
N THR A 181 3.05 -2.70 8.54
CA THR A 181 4.43 -3.03 8.19
C THR A 181 4.73 -4.53 8.24
N GLN A 182 4.14 -5.23 9.21
CA GLN A 182 4.28 -6.68 9.40
C GLN A 182 2.97 -7.43 9.19
N ALA A 183 2.08 -6.90 8.36
CA ALA A 183 0.83 -7.57 8.06
C ALA A 183 1.09 -8.95 7.40
N PRO A 184 0.46 -10.03 7.88
CA PRO A 184 0.64 -11.35 7.32
C PRO A 184 0.06 -11.42 5.90
N VAL A 185 0.74 -12.16 5.02
CA VAL A 185 0.29 -12.37 3.65
C VAL A 185 -0.29 -13.77 3.54
N LEU A 186 -1.53 -13.87 3.09
CA LEU A 186 -2.14 -15.16 2.72
C LEU A 186 -1.99 -15.33 1.21
N LEU A 187 -0.91 -15.98 0.78
CA LEU A 187 -0.67 -16.32 -0.62
C LEU A 187 -1.39 -17.64 -0.93
N LYS A 188 -2.27 -17.66 -1.94
CA LYS A 188 -2.89 -18.90 -2.44
C LYS A 188 -1.92 -19.76 -3.26
N ASN A 189 -0.90 -19.14 -3.89
CA ASN A 189 0.12 -19.81 -4.71
C ASN A 189 1.51 -19.18 -4.46
N PRO A 190 2.33 -19.70 -3.53
CA PRO A 190 3.65 -19.15 -3.25
C PRO A 190 4.67 -19.34 -4.38
N GLU A 191 4.51 -20.37 -5.23
CA GLU A 191 5.49 -20.75 -6.27
C GLU A 191 5.48 -19.86 -7.53
N GLU A 192 4.32 -19.34 -7.95
CA GLU A 192 4.24 -18.41 -9.11
C GLU A 192 4.80 -17.03 -8.76
N VAL A 193 4.47 -16.52 -7.57
CA VAL A 193 5.02 -15.27 -7.04
C VAL A 193 6.54 -15.37 -6.83
N ARG A 194 7.04 -16.55 -6.40
CA ARG A 194 8.48 -16.86 -6.30
C ARG A 194 9.23 -16.66 -7.61
N LYS A 195 8.65 -17.12 -8.73
CA LYS A 195 9.27 -17.05 -10.06
C LYS A 195 9.24 -15.63 -10.66
N ASP A 196 8.13 -14.91 -10.48
CA ASP A 196 7.92 -13.63 -11.14
C ASP A 196 8.58 -12.43 -10.43
N LEU A 197 8.87 -12.54 -9.13
CA LEU A 197 9.43 -11.44 -8.34
C LEU A 197 10.87 -11.71 -7.83
N HIS A 198 11.46 -12.89 -8.06
CA HIS A 198 12.75 -13.30 -7.47
C HIS A 198 12.81 -13.05 -5.94
N LEU A 199 11.78 -13.49 -5.21
CA LEU A 199 11.64 -13.25 -3.76
C LEU A 199 12.25 -14.40 -2.95
N THR A 200 13.27 -14.11 -2.16
CA THR A 200 13.69 -14.98 -1.05
C THR A 200 13.00 -14.53 0.23
N PHE A 201 12.21 -15.44 0.81
CA PHE A 201 11.60 -15.20 2.13
C PHE A 201 12.68 -15.12 3.22
N THR A 202 12.38 -14.37 4.27
CA THR A 202 13.14 -14.43 5.53
C THR A 202 12.94 -15.79 6.18
N SER A 203 13.94 -16.34 6.86
CA SER A 203 13.89 -17.64 7.54
C SER A 203 12.65 -17.82 8.44
N THR A 204 12.17 -16.75 9.07
CA THR A 204 10.97 -16.76 9.92
C THR A 204 9.68 -17.02 9.12
N ALA A 205 9.60 -16.52 7.89
CA ALA A 205 8.44 -16.72 7.02
C ALA A 205 8.43 -18.15 6.45
N ASP A 206 9.61 -18.70 6.11
CA ASP A 206 9.73 -20.11 5.71
C ASP A 206 9.31 -21.05 6.84
N GLU A 207 9.66 -20.74 8.08
CA GLU A 207 9.29 -21.57 9.24
C GLU A 207 7.78 -21.55 9.50
N LEU A 208 7.12 -20.39 9.34
CA LEU A 208 5.66 -20.26 9.46
C LEU A 208 4.92 -21.03 8.36
N ILE A 209 5.43 -20.99 7.12
CA ILE A 209 4.87 -21.77 6.01
C ILE A 209 5.04 -23.27 6.27
N ARG A 210 6.20 -23.70 6.76
CA ARG A 210 6.46 -25.11 7.07
C ARG A 210 5.52 -25.63 8.15
N ARG A 211 5.29 -24.86 9.22
CA ARG A 211 4.33 -25.22 10.28
C ARG A 211 2.89 -25.28 9.78
N GLY A 212 2.50 -24.41 8.85
CA GLY A 212 1.17 -24.46 8.22
C GLY A 212 0.94 -25.76 7.43
N LEU A 213 1.95 -26.19 6.67
CA LEU A 213 1.90 -27.42 5.87
C LEU A 213 1.98 -28.70 6.72
N GLU A 214 2.69 -28.66 7.86
CA GLU A 214 2.72 -29.76 8.82
C GLU A 214 1.34 -29.93 9.50
N ASN A 215 0.68 -28.83 9.86
CA ASN A 215 -0.65 -28.89 10.48
C ASN A 215 -1.75 -29.35 9.51
N GLU A 216 -1.69 -29.03 8.22
CA GLU A 216 -2.66 -29.55 7.23
C GLU A 216 -2.55 -31.07 7.03
N ARG A 217 -1.37 -31.66 7.26
CA ARG A 217 -1.16 -33.11 7.14
C ARG A 217 -1.65 -33.92 8.34
N GLU A 218 -1.80 -33.29 9.52
CA GLU A 218 -2.29 -33.98 10.72
C GLU A 218 -3.82 -34.06 10.82
N VAL A 219 -4.57 -33.28 10.03
CA VAL A 219 -6.05 -33.29 10.04
C VAL A 219 -6.64 -34.34 9.09
N ASP A 220 -5.82 -34.94 8.22
CA ASP A 220 -6.23 -35.93 7.21
C ASP A 220 -6.04 -37.40 7.64
N PHE A 221 -5.98 -37.70 8.95
CA PHE A 221 -5.94 -39.07 9.49
C PHE A 221 -7.11 -39.39 10.42
#